data_AF-A0A953ITN7-F1
#
_entry.id   AF-A0A953ITN7-F1
#
_cell.length_a   1.000
_cell.length_b   1.000
_cell.length_c   1.000
_cell.angle_alpha   90.00
_cell.angle_beta   90.00
_cell.angle_gamma   90.00
#
_symmetry.space_group_name_H-M   'P 1'
#
loop_
_entity.id
_entity.type
_entity.pdbx_description
1 polymer ?
#
loop_
_entity_poly.entity_id
_entity_poly.type
_entity_poly.pdbx_seq_one_letter_code
_entity_poly.pdbx_strand_id
1 'polypeptide(L)'
;GEQICYNAPFAEREGRTALFVTERAVLRAVDGLLEVVEIAPGVDLEKDVLAQMGFRPRVSPQLKRMDRRLFCPEPMNLEADFNVKQRTTGDLRAVI
;
A
#
# COMPACT_ATOMS: atom_id res chain seq x y z
N GLY A 1 -25.20 15.39 0.00
CA GLY A 1 -24.16 15.61 1.03
C GLY A 1 -22.93 14.87 0.59
N GLU A 2 -21.79 15.55 0.56
CA GLU A 2 -20.49 14.94 0.27
C GLU A 2 -19.96 14.33 1.58
N GLN A 3 -19.70 13.03 1.59
CA GLN A 3 -19.19 12.33 2.77
C GLN A 3 -17.73 11.95 2.51
N ILE A 4 -16.82 12.52 3.31
CA ILE A 4 -15.39 12.21 3.24
C ILE A 4 -15.11 11.13 4.30
N CYS A 5 -14.90 9.88 3.87
CA CYS A 5 -14.58 8.76 4.77
C CYS A 5 -13.09 8.69 5.16
N TYR A 6 -12.22 9.46 4.49
CA TYR A 6 -10.79 9.48 4.77
C TYR A 6 -10.22 10.91 4.68
N ASN A 7 -9.68 11.42 5.78
CA ASN A 7 -9.03 12.73 5.85
C ASN A 7 -7.54 12.59 5.55
N ALA A 8 -7.18 12.66 4.28
CA ALA A 8 -5.78 12.52 3.82
C ALA A 8 -4.84 13.59 4.43
N PRO A 9 -5.20 14.90 4.47
CA PRO A 9 -4.34 15.91 5.07
C PRO A 9 -4.00 15.65 6.55
N PHE A 10 -4.96 15.13 7.32
CA PHE A 10 -4.71 14.77 8.72
C PHE A 10 -3.78 13.55 8.84
N ALA A 11 -3.99 12.51 8.03
CA ALA A 11 -3.15 11.31 8.04
C ALA A 11 -1.69 11.62 7.64
N GLU A 12 -1.49 12.46 6.63
CA GLU A 12 -0.16 12.91 6.20
C GLU A 12 0.57 13.68 7.31
N ARG A 13 -0.13 14.58 8.02
CA ARG A 13 0.42 15.31 9.17
C ARG A 13 0.89 14.39 10.30
N GLU A 14 0.21 13.26 10.49
CA GLU A 14 0.55 12.24 11.49
C GLU A 14 1.59 11.22 10.97
N GLY A 15 2.15 11.41 9.78
CA GLY A 15 3.10 10.49 9.15
C GLY A 15 2.48 9.14 8.76
N ARG A 16 1.15 9.07 8.64
CA ARG A 16 0.44 7.84 8.25
C ARG A 16 0.34 7.74 6.75
N THR A 17 0.86 6.66 6.20
CA THR A 17 0.73 6.35 4.77
C THR A 17 -0.56 5.56 4.50
N ALA A 18 -1.38 6.02 3.56
CA ALA A 18 -2.51 5.24 3.06
C ALA A 18 -2.08 4.33 1.89
N LEU A 19 -2.62 3.12 1.90
CA LEU A 19 -2.52 2.16 0.80
C LEU A 19 -3.92 1.90 0.23
N PHE A 20 -4.02 1.89 -1.09
CA PHE A 20 -5.18 1.45 -1.85
C PHE A 20 -4.83 0.11 -2.48
N VAL A 21 -5.44 -0.96 -1.97
CA VAL A 21 -5.18 -2.33 -2.42
C VAL A 21 -6.32 -2.77 -3.32
N THR A 22 -5.98 -3.21 -4.52
CA THR A 22 -6.93 -3.78 -5.50
C THR A 22 -6.48 -5.19 -5.88
N GLU A 23 -7.29 -5.88 -6.68
CA GLU A 23 -6.91 -7.18 -7.25
C GLU A 23 -5.66 -7.13 -8.13
N ARG A 24 -5.40 -5.99 -8.80
CA ARG A 24 -4.34 -5.86 -9.82
C ARG A 24 -3.13 -5.06 -9.36
N ALA A 25 -3.31 -4.13 -8.43
CA ALA A 25 -2.26 -3.23 -8.00
C ALA A 25 -2.48 -2.70 -6.58
N VAL A 26 -1.36 -2.36 -5.92
CA VAL A 26 -1.32 -1.58 -4.69
C VAL A 26 -0.80 -0.19 -5.02
N LEU A 27 -1.55 0.83 -4.59
CA LEU A 27 -1.15 2.23 -4.70
C LEU A 27 -0.90 2.82 -3.32
N ARG A 28 0.07 3.71 -3.23
CA ARG A 28 0.39 4.47 -2.04
C ARG A 28 0.01 5.93 -2.25
N ALA A 29 -0.69 6.53 -1.29
CA ALA A 29 -0.83 7.98 -1.23
C ALA A 29 0.36 8.59 -0.49
N VAL A 30 1.08 9.48 -1.18
CA VAL A 30 2.19 10.27 -0.63
C VAL A 30 2.09 11.67 -1.22
N ASP A 31 2.13 12.69 -0.36
CA ASP A 31 2.13 14.11 -0.74
C ASP A 31 0.99 14.48 -1.70
N GLY A 32 -0.23 14.01 -1.42
CA GLY A 32 -1.40 14.23 -2.27
C GLY A 32 -1.38 13.51 -3.63
N LEU A 33 -0.42 12.62 -3.88
CA LEU A 33 -0.27 11.89 -5.14
C LEU A 33 -0.38 10.39 -4.93
N LEU A 34 -0.86 9.70 -5.96
CA LEU A 34 -0.91 8.24 -6.00
C LEU A 34 0.30 7.69 -6.76
N GLU A 35 0.91 6.68 -6.15
CA GLU A 35 2.04 5.95 -6.71
C GLU A 35 1.75 4.44 -6.70
N VAL A 36 1.89 3.78 -7.85
CA VAL A 36 1.80 2.32 -7.95
C VAL A 36 3.08 1.73 -7.35
N VAL A 37 2.91 0.90 -6.31
CA VAL A 37 4.02 0.30 -5.55
C VAL A 37 4.08 -1.22 -5.69
N GLU A 38 2.96 -1.88 -5.98
CA GLU A 38 2.92 -3.31 -6.30
C GLU A 38 1.96 -3.60 -7.45
N ILE A 39 2.27 -4.60 -8.28
CA ILE A 39 1.33 -5.18 -9.26
C ILE A 39 1.16 -6.68 -9.04
N ALA A 40 -0.03 -7.20 -9.32
CA ALA A 40 -0.31 -8.62 -9.22
C ALA A 40 0.62 -9.45 -10.16
N PRO A 41 0.94 -10.71 -9.82
CA PRO A 41 1.63 -11.62 -10.71
C PRO A 41 0.88 -11.78 -12.05
N GLY A 42 1.60 -11.75 -13.17
CA GLY A 42 1.02 -11.91 -14.51
C GLY A 42 0.34 -10.67 -15.09
N VAL A 43 0.12 -9.61 -14.30
CA VAL A 43 -0.45 -8.33 -14.76
C VAL A 43 0.60 -7.49 -15.50
N ASP A 44 0.17 -6.87 -16.60
CA ASP A 44 0.90 -5.86 -17.38
C ASP A 44 0.56 -4.46 -16.86
N LEU A 45 1.59 -3.72 -16.40
CA LEU A 45 1.38 -2.42 -15.76
C LEU A 45 0.67 -1.41 -16.67
N GLU A 46 1.04 -1.34 -17.95
CA GLU A 46 0.48 -0.34 -18.85
C GLU A 46 -0.94 -0.69 -19.26
N LYS A 47 -1.18 -1.95 -19.67
CA LYS A 47 -2.45 -2.38 -20.24
C LYS A 47 -3.53 -2.62 -19.19
N ASP A 48 -3.15 -3.25 -18.09
CA ASP A 48 -4.11 -3.78 -17.12
C ASP A 48 -4.31 -2.86 -15.90
N VAL A 49 -3.39 -1.91 -15.68
CA VAL A 49 -3.47 -0.95 -14.58
C VAL A 49 -3.60 0.47 -15.10
N LEU A 50 -2.56 1.01 -15.74
CA LEU A 50 -2.52 2.45 -16.09
C LEU A 50 -3.56 2.84 -17.14
N ALA A 51 -3.80 1.99 -18.14
CA ALA A 51 -4.83 2.24 -19.16
C ALA A 51 -6.27 2.12 -18.63
N GLN A 52 -6.45 1.51 -17.46
CA GLN A 52 -7.77 1.36 -16.82
C GLN A 52 -8.12 2.54 -15.89
N MET A 53 -7.20 3.50 -15.73
CA MET A 53 -7.36 4.63 -14.82
C MET A 53 -7.73 5.92 -15.56
N GLY A 54 -8.59 6.75 -14.96
CA GLY A 54 -8.95 8.07 -15.47
C GLY A 54 -7.84 9.13 -15.33
N PHE A 55 -6.74 8.79 -14.66
CA PHE A 55 -5.53 9.60 -14.53
C PHE A 55 -4.32 8.67 -14.41
N ARG A 56 -3.12 9.18 -14.66
CA ARG A 56 -1.88 8.38 -14.62
C ARG A 56 -1.16 8.57 -13.27
N PRO A 57 -1.20 7.58 -12.35
CA PRO A 57 -0.42 7.65 -11.12
C PRO A 57 1.09 7.59 -11.42
N ARG A 58 1.91 7.98 -10.44
CA ARG A 58 3.36 7.72 -10.48
C ARG A 58 3.62 6.22 -10.44
N VAL A 59 4.76 5.78 -10.96
CA VAL A 59 5.23 4.40 -10.84
C VAL A 59 6.47 4.41 -9.97
N SER A 60 6.44 3.62 -8.89
CA SER A 60 7.59 3.53 -7.99
C SER A 60 8.81 2.97 -8.73
N PRO A 61 10.01 3.55 -8.54
CA PRO A 61 11.26 2.96 -9.05
C PRO A 61 11.57 1.60 -8.38
N GLN A 62 10.90 1.29 -7.27
CA GLN A 62 10.98 0.03 -6.53
C GLN A 62 9.71 -0.81 -6.73
N LEU A 63 9.00 -0.62 -7.84
CA LEU A 63 7.80 -1.40 -8.15
C LEU A 63 8.11 -2.90 -8.07
N LYS A 64 7.33 -3.61 -7.27
CA LYS A 64 7.48 -5.06 -7.08
C LYS A 64 6.20 -5.81 -7.44
N ARG A 65 6.31 -7.13 -7.49
CA ARG A 65 5.13 -7.99 -7.57
C ARG A 65 4.49 -8.10 -6.17
N MET A 66 3.16 -8.15 -6.15
CA MET A 66 2.41 -8.55 -4.96
C MET A 66 2.81 -9.97 -4.54
N ASP A 67 2.66 -10.29 -3.26
CA ASP A 67 2.92 -11.63 -2.75
C ASP A 67 2.06 -12.66 -3.50
N ARG A 68 2.71 -13.65 -4.10
CA ARG A 68 2.03 -14.68 -4.91
C ARG A 68 1.02 -15.48 -4.09
N ARG A 69 1.21 -15.62 -2.78
CA ARG A 69 0.30 -16.32 -1.88
C ARG A 69 -1.10 -15.70 -1.86
N LEU A 70 -1.22 -14.41 -2.17
CA LEU A 70 -2.52 -13.72 -2.30
C LEU A 70 -3.36 -14.24 -3.48
N PHE A 71 -2.74 -14.95 -4.42
CA PHE A 71 -3.36 -15.42 -5.66
C PHE A 71 -3.45 -16.96 -5.72
N CYS A 72 -3.20 -17.61 -4.59
CA CYS A 72 -3.23 -19.07 -4.45
C CYS A 72 -4.39 -19.46 -3.51
N PRO A 73 -5.09 -20.58 -3.79
CA PRO A 73 -6.18 -21.05 -2.92
C PRO A 73 -5.69 -21.64 -1.59
N GLU A 74 -4.42 -22.04 -1.50
CA GLU A 74 -3.84 -22.60 -0.30
C GLU A 74 -3.70 -21.56 0.82
N PRO A 75 -3.74 -21.98 2.11
CA PRO A 75 -3.48 -21.07 3.23
C PRO A 75 -2.15 -20.33 3.09
N MET A 76 -2.15 -19.01 3.33
CA MET A 76 -0.96 -18.17 3.20
C MET A 76 0.10 -18.41 4.30
N ASN A 77 -0.25 -19.13 5.37
CA ASN A 77 0.62 -19.39 6.53
C ASN A 77 1.24 -18.12 7.13
N LEU A 78 0.43 -17.08 7.35
CA LEU A 78 0.88 -15.78 7.87
C LEU A 78 1.52 -15.86 9.27
N GLU A 79 1.29 -16.94 10.02
CA GLU A 79 1.93 -17.20 11.32
C GLU A 79 3.46 -17.12 11.26
N ALA A 80 4.07 -17.55 10.15
CA ALA A 80 5.50 -17.43 9.91
C ALA A 80 5.97 -15.98 9.74
N ASP A 81 5.09 -15.09 9.25
CA ASP A 81 5.38 -13.68 8.97
C ASP A 81 5.29 -12.81 10.23
N PHE A 82 4.38 -13.14 11.16
CA PHE A 82 4.18 -12.37 12.40
C PHE A 82 5.26 -12.58 13.45
N ASN A 83 5.91 -13.75 13.46
CA ASN A 83 6.98 -14.06 14.41
C ASN A 83 8.30 -13.29 14.14
N VAL A 84 8.34 -12.47 13.07
CA VAL A 84 9.48 -11.63 12.71
C VAL A 84 9.38 -10.21 13.30
N LYS A 85 8.21 -9.77 13.81
CA LYS A 85 7.96 -8.36 14.21
C LYS A 85 7.61 -8.14 15.69
N GLN A 86 8.30 -8.79 16.63
CA GLN A 86 8.29 -8.33 18.03
C GLN A 86 9.59 -7.58 18.36
N ARG A 87 9.54 -6.24 18.25
CA ARG A 87 10.44 -5.13 18.73
C ARG A 87 10.49 -4.06 17.63
N THR A 88 10.15 -2.79 17.85
CA THR A 88 10.51 -1.89 18.97
C THR A 88 9.33 -1.10 19.53
N THR A 89 9.06 -1.30 20.82
CA THR A 89 8.72 -0.17 21.71
C THR A 89 10.01 0.62 21.95
N GLY A 90 9.98 1.91 21.65
CA GLY A 90 11.01 2.91 22.00
C GLY A 90 10.62 4.21 21.29
N ASP A 91 10.57 5.39 21.89
CA ASP A 91 10.97 5.83 23.22
C ASP A 91 10.34 7.22 23.39
N LEU A 92 9.44 7.42 24.36
CA LEU A 92 8.94 8.75 24.75
C LEU A 92 8.71 8.78 26.26
N ARG A 93 9.82 8.64 27.00
CA ARG A 93 9.95 9.21 28.35
C ARG A 93 11.16 10.12 28.39
N ALA A 94 10.99 11.36 27.94
CA ALA A 94 11.84 12.50 28.32
C ALA A 94 11.17 13.84 27.94
N VAL A 95 10.09 14.19 28.65
CA VAL A 95 9.75 15.61 28.94
C VAL A 95 9.16 15.64 30.35
N ILE A 96 10.05 15.70 31.34
CA ILE A 96 9.84 16.45 32.58
C ILE A 96 11.15 17.21 32.81
#